data_AF-A0A519I360-F1
#
_entry.id   AF-A0A519I360-F1
#
_cell.length_a   1.000
_cell.length_b   1.000
_cell.length_c   1.000
_cell.angle_alpha   90.00
_cell.angle_beta   90.00
_cell.angle_gamma   90.00
#
_symmetry.space_group_name_H-M   'P 1'
#
loop_
_entity.id
_entity.type
_entity.pdbx_description
1 polymer ?
#
loop_
_entity_poly.entity_id
_entity_poly.type
_entity_poly.pdbx_seq_one_letter_code
_entity_poly.pdbx_strand_id
1 'polypeptide(L)'
;MRTQVAIIGAGPAGLLLGQLLYTSGIDAVIIEQRSPDYVLGRIRAGVLEQVSMDLLDQAGVGARAHAEGLPHDGIELLFKGARHRIDLHALTGGSRVTVYGQTEVTRDLMDARAAEGLATVYDAQNVRVHDFDGQQPRVTYEKDGQTHEVLCDFIAGCDGYHGVCRASVPEGAL
;
A
#
# COMPACT_ATOMS: atom_id res chain seq x y z
N MET A 1 18.00 -14.64 -1.03
CA MET A 1 16.57 -15.03 -1.03
C MET A 1 16.05 -14.96 -2.47
N ARG A 2 15.00 -15.70 -2.84
CA ARG A 2 14.32 -15.56 -4.15
C ARG A 2 12.81 -15.45 -3.95
N THR A 3 12.15 -14.62 -4.74
CA THR A 3 10.70 -14.36 -4.77
C THR A 3 10.24 -14.14 -6.21
N GLN A 4 8.95 -14.12 -6.51
CA GLN A 4 8.48 -13.67 -7.84
C GLN A 4 8.45 -12.15 -7.89
N VAL A 5 7.83 -11.49 -6.90
CA VAL A 5 7.74 -10.03 -6.82
C VAL A 5 8.47 -9.50 -5.59
N ALA A 6 9.37 -8.54 -5.78
CA ALA A 6 9.91 -7.73 -4.69
C ALA A 6 9.17 -6.39 -4.64
N ILE A 7 8.51 -6.11 -3.51
CA ILE A 7 7.74 -4.87 -3.31
C ILE A 7 8.54 -3.95 -2.41
N ILE A 8 8.83 -2.73 -2.88
CA ILE A 8 9.57 -1.74 -2.10
C ILE A 8 8.57 -0.79 -1.44
N GLY A 9 8.52 -0.80 -0.11
CA GLY A 9 7.62 0.02 0.71
C GLY A 9 6.45 -0.77 1.31
N ALA A 10 6.30 -0.71 2.63
CA ALA A 10 5.19 -1.30 3.40
C ALA A 10 4.11 -0.25 3.74
N GLY A 11 3.91 0.75 2.88
CA GLY A 11 2.72 1.60 2.93
C GLY A 11 1.46 0.86 2.45
N PRO A 12 0.29 1.52 2.45
CA PRO A 12 -0.96 0.88 2.03
C PRO A 12 -0.91 0.31 0.61
N ALA A 13 -0.22 0.98 -0.32
CA ALA A 13 -0.06 0.49 -1.70
C ALA A 13 0.71 -0.85 -1.77
N GLY A 14 1.87 -0.93 -1.12
CA GLY A 14 2.71 -2.13 -1.15
C GLY A 14 2.10 -3.28 -0.35
N LEU A 15 1.47 -2.97 0.79
CA LEU A 15 0.74 -3.95 1.59
C LEU A 15 -0.47 -4.52 0.85
N LEU A 16 -1.29 -3.67 0.23
CA LEU A 16 -2.46 -4.10 -0.54
C LEU A 16 -2.06 -4.94 -1.76
N LEU A 17 -1.04 -4.49 -2.50
CA LEU A 17 -0.48 -5.28 -3.61
C LEU A 17 0.02 -6.64 -3.12
N GLY A 18 0.79 -6.67 -2.03
CA GLY A 18 1.31 -7.91 -1.45
C GLY A 18 0.21 -8.88 -1.02
N GLN A 19 -0.91 -8.37 -0.51
CA GLN A 19 -2.07 -9.20 -0.14
C GLN A 19 -2.80 -9.74 -1.37
N LEU A 20 -3.03 -8.91 -2.40
CA LEU A 20 -3.67 -9.35 -3.65
C LEU A 20 -2.83 -10.37 -4.43
N LEU A 21 -1.51 -10.22 -4.43
CA LEU A 21 -0.59 -11.20 -5.02
C LEU A 21 -0.65 -12.52 -4.26
N TYR A 22 -0.66 -12.47 -2.93
CA TYR A 22 -0.80 -13.66 -2.09
C TYR A 22 -2.10 -14.42 -2.38
N THR A 23 -3.25 -13.74 -2.40
CA THR A 23 -4.54 -14.38 -2.70
C THR A 23 -4.62 -14.91 -4.13
N SER A 24 -3.73 -14.46 -5.02
CA SER A 24 -3.57 -14.96 -6.39
C SER A 24 -2.52 -16.05 -6.54
N GLY A 25 -1.87 -16.49 -5.45
CA GLY A 25 -0.83 -17.52 -5.46
C GLY A 25 0.51 -17.07 -6.03
N ILE A 26 0.83 -15.78 -5.94
CA ILE A 26 2.09 -15.19 -6.40
C ILE A 26 2.96 -14.81 -5.20
N ASP A 27 4.18 -15.34 -5.16
CA ASP A 27 5.12 -15.10 -4.07
C ASP A 27 5.64 -13.67 -4.09
N ALA A 28 5.50 -12.97 -2.97
CA ALA A 28 5.98 -11.60 -2.82
C ALA A 28 6.62 -11.34 -1.45
N VAL A 29 7.76 -10.62 -1.46
CA VAL A 29 8.38 -10.06 -0.25
C VAL A 29 8.22 -8.55 -0.27
N ILE A 30 7.89 -7.97 0.88
CA ILE A 30 7.86 -6.52 1.08
C ILE A 30 9.16 -6.09 1.79
N ILE A 31 9.82 -5.06 1.29
CA ILE A 31 11.05 -4.49 1.85
C ILE A 31 10.77 -3.03 2.22
N GLU A 32 10.87 -2.71 3.50
CA GLU A 32 10.54 -1.40 4.07
C GLU A 32 11.71 -0.85 4.88
N GLN A 33 12.03 0.43 4.64
CA GLN A 33 13.15 1.12 5.29
C GLN A 33 12.86 1.43 6.76
N ARG A 34 11.59 1.63 7.11
CA ARG A 34 11.15 2.06 8.43
C ARG A 34 10.66 0.89 9.28
N SER A 35 10.51 1.13 10.57
CA SER A 35 9.93 0.15 11.48
C SER A 35 8.40 0.04 11.29
N PRO A 36 7.76 -1.06 11.73
CA PRO A 36 6.31 -1.21 11.72
C PRO A 36 5.59 -0.06 12.43
N ASP A 37 6.10 0.33 13.61
CA ASP A 37 5.54 1.42 14.42
C ASP A 37 5.62 2.78 13.71
N TYR A 38 6.72 3.03 12.99
CA TYR A 38 6.88 4.25 12.21
C TYR A 38 5.85 4.33 11.07
N VAL A 39 5.60 3.20 10.39
CA VAL A 39 4.60 3.11 9.32
C VAL A 39 3.19 3.37 9.89
N LEU A 40 2.84 2.71 11.01
CA LEU A 40 1.54 2.86 11.68
C LEU A 40 1.32 4.26 12.28
N GLY A 41 2.38 4.96 12.67
CA GLY A 41 2.29 6.30 13.24
C GLY A 41 1.93 7.41 12.24
N ARG A 42 1.77 7.11 10.95
CA ARG A 42 1.53 8.11 9.90
C ARG A 42 0.03 8.38 9.69
N ILE A 43 -0.48 9.37 10.41
CA ILE A 43 -1.82 9.93 10.16
C ILE A 43 -1.86 10.60 8.77
N ARG A 44 -2.76 10.15 7.89
CA ARG A 44 -2.90 10.62 6.50
C ARG A 44 -4.36 10.63 6.05
N ALA A 45 -4.73 9.79 5.08
CA ALA A 45 -6.06 9.77 4.50
C ALA A 45 -7.10 9.34 5.53
N GLY A 46 -8.30 9.93 5.43
CA GLY A 46 -9.45 9.58 6.26
C GLY A 46 -10.70 9.23 5.45
N VAL A 47 -10.67 9.35 4.12
CA VAL A 47 -11.81 9.05 3.24
C VAL A 47 -11.35 8.06 2.18
N LEU A 48 -12.07 6.94 2.07
CA LEU A 48 -11.88 5.89 1.09
C LEU A 48 -13.00 5.96 0.05
N GLU A 49 -12.63 5.91 -1.22
CA GLU A 49 -13.59 5.73 -2.31
C GLU A 49 -14.15 4.30 -2.32
N GLN A 50 -15.29 4.11 -2.99
CA GLN A 50 -15.90 2.78 -3.14
C GLN A 50 -14.92 1.76 -3.72
N VAL A 51 -14.14 2.14 -4.75
CA VAL A 51 -13.13 1.25 -5.36
C VAL A 51 -12.06 0.79 -4.36
N SER A 52 -11.71 1.63 -3.38
CA SER A 52 -10.76 1.24 -2.33
C SER A 52 -11.39 0.24 -1.37
N MET A 53 -12.67 0.41 -1.01
CA MET A 53 -13.40 -0.58 -0.21
C MET A 53 -13.51 -1.92 -0.95
N ASP A 54 -13.85 -1.89 -2.23
CA ASP A 54 -13.98 -3.08 -3.08
C ASP A 54 -12.64 -3.85 -3.17
N LEU A 55 -11.51 -3.14 -3.24
CA LEU A 55 -10.18 -3.75 -3.22
C LEU A 55 -9.82 -4.36 -1.86
N LEU A 56 -10.22 -3.74 -0.75
CA LEU A 56 -10.02 -4.32 0.58
C LEU A 56 -10.85 -5.61 0.74
N ASP A 57 -12.06 -5.65 0.19
CA ASP A 57 -12.89 -6.85 0.14
C ASP A 57 -12.25 -7.95 -0.72
N GLN A 58 -11.75 -7.60 -1.91
CA GLN A 58 -11.03 -8.55 -2.78
C GLN A 58 -9.76 -9.10 -2.12
N ALA A 59 -9.06 -8.29 -1.33
CA ALA A 59 -7.88 -8.70 -0.56
C ALA A 59 -8.23 -9.46 0.73
N GLY A 60 -9.52 -9.62 1.07
CA GLY A 60 -9.97 -10.33 2.26
C GLY A 60 -9.78 -9.57 3.58
N VAL A 61 -9.57 -8.25 3.53
CA VAL A 61 -9.25 -7.39 4.69
C VAL A 61 -10.29 -6.29 4.94
N GLY A 62 -11.41 -6.28 4.21
CA GLY A 62 -12.45 -5.26 4.33
C GLY A 62 -13.34 -5.35 5.58
N ALA A 63 -13.30 -6.46 6.32
CA ALA A 63 -14.27 -6.73 7.40
C ALA A 63 -14.30 -5.64 8.49
N ARG A 64 -13.14 -5.18 8.98
CA ARG A 64 -13.07 -4.13 10.01
C ARG A 64 -13.49 -2.77 9.43
N ALA A 65 -13.09 -2.48 8.18
CA ALA A 65 -13.50 -1.25 7.50
C ALA A 65 -15.02 -1.16 7.31
N HIS A 66 -15.73 -2.27 7.06
CA HIS A 66 -17.20 -2.31 7.01
C HIS A 66 -17.85 -2.17 8.40
N ALA A 67 -17.24 -2.73 9.44
CA ALA A 67 -17.78 -2.70 10.79
C ALA A 67 -17.59 -1.34 11.48
N GLU A 68 -16.44 -0.70 11.27
CA GLU A 68 -16.02 0.51 12.00
C GLU A 68 -15.99 1.76 11.11
N GLY A 69 -15.97 1.61 9.78
CA GLY A 69 -15.99 2.71 8.85
C GLY A 69 -17.33 3.44 8.84
N LEU A 70 -17.29 4.75 8.65
CA LEU A 70 -18.49 5.58 8.60
C LEU A 70 -18.87 5.88 7.15
N PRO A 71 -19.91 5.26 6.59
CA PRO A 71 -20.36 5.56 5.24
C PRO A 71 -20.91 6.98 5.16
N HIS A 72 -20.51 7.72 4.14
CA HIS A 72 -20.92 9.10 3.86
C HIS A 72 -21.55 9.19 2.47
N ASP A 73 -22.84 9.53 2.45
CA ASP A 73 -23.61 9.71 1.21
C ASP A 73 -23.45 11.11 0.59
N GLY A 74 -22.67 11.99 1.23
CA GLY A 74 -22.50 13.35 0.73
C GLY A 74 -21.53 14.20 1.53
N ILE A 75 -21.23 15.37 0.98
CA ILE A 75 -20.40 16.40 1.61
C ILE A 75 -21.14 17.73 1.63
N GLU A 76 -20.69 18.65 2.48
CA GLU A 76 -21.21 20.01 2.51
C GLU A 76 -20.12 21.03 2.21
N LEU A 77 -20.46 22.02 1.40
CA LEU A 77 -19.63 23.19 1.15
C LEU A 77 -20.27 24.41 1.80
N LEU A 78 -19.51 25.14 2.61
CA LEU A 78 -19.97 26.35 3.28
C LEU A 78 -19.37 27.57 2.58
N PHE A 79 -20.21 28.29 1.82
CA PHE A 79 -19.81 29.52 1.16
C PHE A 79 -21.00 30.44 0.93
N LYS A 80 -20.73 31.76 0.84
CA LYS A 80 -21.75 32.81 0.70
C LYS A 80 -22.83 32.79 1.80
N GLY A 81 -22.44 32.46 3.03
CA GLY A 81 -23.35 32.44 4.18
C GLY A 81 -24.39 31.31 4.16
N ALA A 82 -24.22 30.30 3.30
CA ALA A 82 -25.14 29.17 3.18
C ALA A 82 -24.39 27.83 3.19
N ARG A 83 -25.09 26.77 3.60
CA ARG A 83 -24.66 25.38 3.51
C ARG A 83 -25.19 24.79 2.20
N HIS A 84 -24.30 24.23 1.39
CA HIS A 84 -24.65 23.59 0.12
C HIS A 84 -24.32 22.11 0.22
N ARG A 85 -25.36 21.27 0.33
CA ARG A 85 -25.21 19.81 0.38
C ARG A 85 -25.02 19.27 -1.03
N ILE A 86 -23.99 18.44 -1.21
CA ILE A 86 -23.81 17.59 -2.39
C ILE A 86 -24.19 16.17 -1.96
N ASP A 87 -25.29 15.66 -2.51
CA ASP A 87 -25.74 14.28 -2.32
C ASP A 87 -24.98 13.38 -3.32
N LEU A 88 -23.84 12.85 -2.89
CA LEU A 88 -22.99 11.99 -3.72
C LEU A 88 -23.76 10.71 -4.09
N HIS A 89 -24.48 10.11 -3.15
CA HIS A 89 -25.20 8.87 -3.36
C HIS A 89 -26.26 9.00 -4.47
N ALA A 90 -27.10 10.04 -4.41
CA ALA A 90 -28.09 10.29 -5.46
C ALA A 90 -27.45 10.65 -6.81
N LEU A 91 -26.40 11.48 -6.80
CA LEU A 91 -25.77 11.99 -8.04
C LEU A 91 -24.88 10.97 -8.75
N THR A 92 -24.41 9.94 -8.06
CA THR A 92 -23.52 8.90 -8.60
C THR A 92 -24.21 7.56 -8.83
N GLY A 93 -25.53 7.49 -8.65
CA GLY A 93 -26.28 6.25 -8.85
C GLY A 93 -26.10 5.21 -7.74
N GLY A 94 -25.81 5.64 -6.51
CA GLY A 94 -25.73 4.79 -5.32
C GLY A 94 -24.34 4.64 -4.71
N SER A 95 -23.30 5.22 -5.30
CA SER A 95 -21.95 5.16 -4.74
C SER A 95 -21.80 6.04 -3.49
N ARG A 96 -20.92 5.64 -2.58
CA ARG A 96 -20.61 6.37 -1.35
C ARG A 96 -19.11 6.39 -1.09
N VAL A 97 -18.69 7.25 -0.18
CA VAL A 97 -17.33 7.20 0.38
C VAL A 97 -17.40 6.72 1.82
N THR A 98 -16.33 6.12 2.31
CA THR A 98 -16.25 5.60 3.68
C THR A 98 -15.17 6.35 4.44
N VAL A 99 -15.50 6.90 5.59
CA VAL A 99 -14.51 7.47 6.50
C VAL A 99 -13.89 6.32 7.30
N TYR A 100 -12.66 5.97 6.96
CA TYR A 100 -11.85 4.98 7.65
C TYR A 100 -10.38 5.36 7.51
N GLY A 101 -9.68 5.43 8.64
CA GLY A 101 -8.33 5.99 8.68
C GLY A 101 -7.32 5.13 7.92
N GLN A 102 -6.41 5.75 7.19
CA GLN A 102 -5.33 5.02 6.50
C GLN A 102 -4.47 4.20 7.46
N THR A 103 -4.30 4.66 8.71
CA THR A 103 -3.61 3.90 9.76
C THR A 103 -4.32 2.59 10.06
N GLU A 104 -5.65 2.60 10.05
CA GLU A 104 -6.46 1.40 10.28
C GLU A 104 -6.40 0.43 9.11
N VAL A 105 -6.48 0.93 7.87
CA VAL A 105 -6.24 0.11 6.66
C VAL A 105 -4.85 -0.52 6.68
N THR A 106 -3.84 0.26 7.06
CA THR A 106 -2.45 -0.21 7.13
C THR A 106 -2.30 -1.29 8.19
N ARG A 107 -2.93 -1.11 9.36
CA ARG A 107 -2.97 -2.12 10.43
C ARG A 107 -3.65 -3.40 9.96
N ASP A 108 -4.83 -3.30 9.34
CA ASP A 108 -5.57 -4.47 8.84
C ASP A 108 -4.73 -5.31 7.87
N LEU A 109 -4.04 -4.65 6.94
CA LEU A 109 -3.17 -5.32 5.98
C LEU A 109 -1.91 -5.91 6.64
N MET A 110 -1.32 -5.22 7.62
CA MET A 110 -0.17 -5.74 8.37
C MET A 110 -0.56 -6.99 9.17
N ASP A 111 -1.71 -6.95 9.84
CA ASP A 111 -2.22 -8.06 10.65
C ASP A 111 -2.57 -9.27 9.76
N ALA A 112 -3.24 -9.05 8.63
CA ALA A 112 -3.53 -10.10 7.65
C ALA A 112 -2.26 -10.74 7.10
N ARG A 113 -1.26 -9.92 6.74
CA ARG A 113 0.02 -10.40 6.23
C ARG A 113 0.79 -11.21 7.27
N ALA A 114 0.75 -10.79 8.54
CA ALA A 114 1.40 -11.49 9.65
C ALA A 114 0.69 -12.81 10.00
N ALA A 115 -0.64 -12.85 9.97
CA ALA A 115 -1.43 -14.06 10.22
C ALA A 115 -1.09 -15.19 9.24
N GLU A 116 -0.79 -14.83 8.00
CA GLU A 116 -0.40 -15.76 6.92
C GLU A 116 1.12 -16.06 6.91
N GLY A 117 1.90 -15.48 7.83
CA GLY A 117 3.36 -15.72 7.91
C GLY A 117 4.15 -15.18 6.72
N LEU A 118 3.62 -14.20 5.99
CA LEU A 118 4.21 -13.70 4.76
C LEU A 118 5.41 -12.79 5.06
N ALA A 119 6.43 -12.88 4.20
CA ALA A 119 7.70 -12.19 4.43
C ALA A 119 7.56 -10.66 4.26
N THR A 120 7.93 -9.93 5.32
CA THR A 120 8.12 -8.48 5.31
C THR A 120 9.42 -8.14 6.03
N VAL A 121 10.33 -7.46 5.35
CA VAL A 121 11.60 -7.00 5.91
C VAL A 121 11.48 -5.52 6.26
N TYR A 122 11.23 -5.24 7.53
CA TYR A 122 11.33 -3.89 8.07
C TYR A 122 12.78 -3.52 8.40
N ASP A 123 13.02 -2.22 8.60
CA ASP A 123 14.33 -1.63 8.90
C ASP A 123 15.41 -1.92 7.85
N ALA A 124 15.00 -2.17 6.60
CA ALA A 124 15.87 -2.40 5.46
C ALA A 124 16.48 -1.09 4.96
N GLN A 125 17.71 -0.78 5.40
CA GLN A 125 18.41 0.43 4.98
C GLN A 125 19.05 0.26 3.60
N ASN A 126 19.40 1.39 2.97
CA ASN A 126 20.18 1.41 1.73
C ASN A 126 19.62 0.51 0.63
N VAL A 127 18.29 0.44 0.50
CA VAL A 127 17.62 -0.33 -0.55
C VAL A 127 18.07 0.17 -1.92
N ARG A 128 18.47 -0.75 -2.79
CA ARG A 128 18.82 -0.48 -4.19
C ARG A 128 18.19 -1.53 -5.09
N VAL A 129 17.66 -1.07 -6.21
CA VAL A 129 17.12 -1.92 -7.27
C VAL A 129 18.15 -2.01 -8.40
N HIS A 130 18.28 -3.19 -8.99
CA HIS A 130 19.28 -3.47 -10.02
C HIS A 130 18.65 -4.27 -11.15
N ASP A 131 19.17 -4.07 -12.36
CA ASP A 131 18.88 -4.85 -13.58
C ASP A 131 17.36 -5.03 -13.85
N PHE A 132 16.56 -4.04 -13.47
CA PHE A 132 15.10 -4.06 -13.59
C PHE A 132 14.58 -3.84 -15.02
N ASP A 133 15.46 -3.42 -15.92
CA ASP A 133 15.28 -3.40 -17.37
C ASP A 133 15.83 -4.67 -18.06
N GLY A 134 16.40 -5.60 -17.28
CA GLY A 134 17.03 -6.83 -17.76
C GLY A 134 16.20 -8.09 -17.51
N GLN A 135 16.89 -9.24 -17.54
CA GLN A 135 16.27 -10.58 -17.36
C GLN A 135 16.33 -11.10 -15.92
N GLN A 136 17.12 -10.45 -15.05
CA GLN A 136 17.37 -10.90 -13.68
C GLN A 136 17.33 -9.72 -12.69
N PRO A 137 16.15 -9.10 -12.51
CA PRO A 137 16.01 -8.03 -11.53
C PRO A 137 16.35 -8.51 -10.13
N ARG A 138 17.00 -7.64 -9.35
CA ARG A 138 17.30 -7.92 -7.95
C ARG A 138 17.22 -6.67 -7.09
N VAL A 139 17.04 -6.90 -5.80
CA VAL A 139 17.04 -5.86 -4.77
C VAL A 139 18.13 -6.18 -3.74
N THR A 140 18.92 -5.19 -3.38
CA THR A 140 19.86 -5.28 -2.25
C THR A 140 19.44 -4.32 -1.16
N TYR A 141 19.60 -4.70 0.10
CA TYR A 141 19.39 -3.84 1.26
C TYR A 141 20.36 -4.20 2.39
N GLU A 142 20.49 -3.32 3.37
CA GLU A 142 21.27 -3.53 4.58
C GLU A 142 20.35 -3.70 5.78
N LYS A 143 20.61 -4.73 6.57
CA LYS A 143 19.90 -4.96 7.84
C LYS A 143 20.82 -5.66 8.82
N ASP A 144 20.82 -5.20 10.07
CA ASP A 144 21.64 -5.75 11.16
C ASP A 144 23.15 -5.83 10.80
N GLY A 145 23.64 -4.81 10.09
CA GLY A 145 25.05 -4.71 9.66
C GLY A 145 25.44 -5.63 8.50
N GLN A 146 24.48 -6.32 7.87
CA GLN A 146 24.73 -7.23 6.75
C GLN A 146 24.01 -6.74 5.48
N THR A 147 24.67 -6.91 4.34
CA THR A 147 24.02 -6.74 3.03
C THR A 147 23.27 -8.01 2.66
N HIS A 148 22.01 -7.86 2.29
CA HIS A 148 21.12 -8.92 1.84
C HIS A 148 20.76 -8.71 0.38
N GLU A 149 20.49 -9.82 -0.33
CA GLU A 149 20.07 -9.82 -1.72
C GLU A 149 18.81 -10.65 -1.92
N VAL A 150 17.89 -10.09 -2.71
CA VAL A 150 16.65 -10.73 -3.15
C VAL A 150 16.66 -10.76 -4.68
N LEU A 151 16.72 -11.96 -5.24
CA LEU A 151 16.46 -12.18 -6.66
C LEU A 151 14.95 -12.25 -6.90
N CYS A 152 14.47 -11.60 -7.95
CA CYS A 152 13.05 -11.55 -8.28
C CYS A 152 12.80 -11.64 -9.79
N ASP A 153 11.54 -11.78 -10.17
CA ASP A 153 11.10 -11.68 -11.57
C ASP A 153 10.59 -10.27 -11.87
N PHE A 154 9.99 -9.59 -10.88
CA PHE A 154 9.52 -8.21 -10.97
C PHE A 154 9.80 -7.40 -9.70
N ILE A 155 9.93 -6.07 -9.87
CA ILE A 155 10.02 -5.12 -8.77
C ILE A 155 8.83 -4.17 -8.82
N ALA A 156 8.10 -4.04 -7.72
CA ALA A 156 7.02 -3.07 -7.56
C ALA A 156 7.48 -1.92 -6.65
N GLY A 157 7.61 -0.73 -7.23
CA GLY A 157 7.94 0.49 -6.48
C GLY A 157 6.71 1.08 -5.79
N CYS A 158 6.55 0.80 -4.50
CA CYS A 158 5.47 1.30 -3.64
C CYS A 158 6.02 2.20 -2.50
N ASP A 159 7.19 2.80 -2.72
CA ASP A 159 8.04 3.47 -1.73
C ASP A 159 7.77 4.99 -1.62
N GLY A 160 6.68 5.45 -2.24
CA GLY A 160 6.19 6.81 -2.14
C GLY A 160 7.06 7.84 -2.87
N TYR A 161 6.77 9.12 -2.63
CA TYR A 161 7.34 10.20 -3.45
C TYR A 161 8.87 10.33 -3.36
N HIS A 162 9.48 9.97 -2.23
CA HIS A 162 10.94 9.99 -2.06
C HIS A 162 11.57 8.59 -2.12
N GLY A 163 10.83 7.63 -2.69
CA GLY A 163 11.27 6.26 -2.87
C GLY A 163 12.47 6.13 -3.82
N VAL A 164 13.22 5.05 -3.66
CA VAL A 164 14.38 4.73 -4.51
C VAL A 164 13.94 4.34 -5.93
N CYS A 165 12.79 3.66 -6.08
CA CYS A 165 12.40 3.07 -7.35
C CYS A 165 12.25 4.11 -8.45
N ARG A 166 11.56 5.22 -8.17
CA ARG A 166 11.41 6.31 -9.15
C ARG A 166 12.74 6.97 -9.51
N ALA A 167 13.64 7.13 -8.54
CA ALA A 167 14.94 7.74 -8.76
C ALA A 167 15.92 6.83 -9.52
N SER A 168 15.66 5.52 -9.54
CA SER A 168 16.48 4.54 -10.26
C SER A 168 16.17 4.47 -11.76
N VAL A 169 14.99 4.93 -12.20
CA VAL A 169 14.62 4.94 -13.62
C VAL A 169 15.44 6.01 -14.36
N PRO A 170 16.10 5.69 -15.49
CA PRO A 170 16.86 6.66 -16.28
C PRO A 170 16.01 7.85 -16.74
N GLU A 171 16.62 9.04 -16.77
CA GLU A 171 15.98 10.25 -17.28
C GLU A 171 15.62 10.06 -18.77
N GLY A 172 14.33 10.17 -19.10
CA GLY A 172 13.81 10.00 -20.47
C GLY A 172 13.31 8.60 -20.84
N ALA A 173 13.20 7.66 -19.88
CA ALA A 173 12.64 6.34 -20.12
C ALA A 173 11.09 6.28 -20.17
N LEU A 174 10.40 7.39 -19.87
CA LEU A 174 8.94 7.53 -19.84
C LEU A 174 8.47 8.63 -20.79
#